data_AF-A0AA89WL08-F1
#
_entry.id   AF-A0AA89WL08-F1
#
_cell.length_a   1.000
_cell.length_b   1.000
_cell.length_c   1.000
_cell.angle_alpha   90.00
_cell.angle_beta   90.00
_cell.angle_gamma   90.00
#
_symmetry.space_group_name_H-M   'P 1'
#
loop_
_entity.id
_entity.type
_entity.pdbx_description
1 polymer ?
#
loop_
_entity_poly.entity_id
_entity_poly.type
_entity_poly.pdbx_seq_one_letter_code
_entity_poly.pdbx_strand_id
1 'polypeptide(L)'
;MKIGELARRTGLAASRIRFYEEAGLLVVQRQANGYRDYPEQAVLLLELITGAQRAGFSLEEIRALLPPDMGQWQHDALITMLQQKVADIEALQRRLADSRAHLLALIEDIQARPDGSDCAANSRRVLDRVKRGELARPTLAAGDAAMLRPGRRRRMGND
;
A
#
# COMPACT_ATOMS: atom_id res chain seq x y z
N MET A 1 -1.94 5.91 30.68
CA MET A 1 -3.35 5.86 30.22
C MET A 1 -3.86 4.42 30.16
N LYS A 2 -5.17 4.20 30.40
CA LYS A 2 -5.78 2.85 30.26
C LYS A 2 -6.12 2.57 28.79
N ILE A 3 -6.33 1.30 28.45
CA ILE A 3 -6.62 0.87 27.06
C ILE A 3 -7.85 1.55 26.45
N GLY A 4 -8.89 1.82 27.23
CA GLY A 4 -10.11 2.49 26.74
C GLY A 4 -9.86 3.95 26.36
N GLU A 5 -8.96 4.63 27.07
CA GLU A 5 -8.53 5.98 26.72
C GLU A 5 -7.64 5.98 25.48
N LEU A 6 -6.68 5.06 25.40
CA LEU A 6 -5.82 4.89 24.23
C LEU A 6 -6.65 4.57 22.97
N ALA A 7 -7.66 3.72 23.09
CA ALA A 7 -8.59 3.38 22.02
C ALA A 7 -9.34 4.62 21.50
N ARG A 8 -9.86 5.47 22.40
CA ARG A 8 -10.52 6.71 22.00
C ARG A 8 -9.58 7.68 21.28
N ARG A 9 -8.35 7.82 21.77
CA ARG A 9 -7.37 8.77 21.20
C ARG A 9 -6.86 8.34 19.83
N THR A 10 -6.68 7.04 19.62
CA THR A 10 -6.13 6.48 18.38
C THR A 10 -7.20 6.08 17.37
N GLY A 11 -8.47 6.05 17.79
CA GLY A 11 -9.58 5.50 16.99
C GLY A 11 -9.51 3.99 16.78
N LEU A 12 -8.60 3.29 17.47
CA LEU A 12 -8.42 1.85 17.33
C LEU A 12 -9.29 1.08 18.32
N ALA A 13 -9.79 -0.07 17.88
CA ALA A 13 -10.42 -1.03 18.77
C ALA A 13 -9.41 -1.52 19.82
N ALA A 14 -9.85 -1.68 21.07
CA ALA A 14 -9.01 -2.20 22.15
C ALA A 14 -8.41 -3.58 21.82
N SER A 15 -9.13 -4.43 21.08
CA SER A 15 -8.61 -5.71 20.59
C SER A 15 -7.40 -5.54 19.66
N ARG A 16 -7.43 -4.53 18.78
CA ARG A 16 -6.32 -4.22 17.87
C ARG A 16 -5.10 -3.69 18.61
N ILE A 17 -5.31 -2.89 19.65
CA ILE A 17 -4.22 -2.42 20.52
C ILE A 17 -3.56 -3.62 21.24
N ARG A 18 -4.35 -4.54 21.80
CA ARG A 18 -3.81 -5.77 22.42
C ARG A 18 -3.07 -6.64 21.42
N PHE A 19 -3.57 -6.74 20.19
CA PHE A 19 -2.89 -7.46 19.14
C PHE A 19 -1.49 -6.87 18.84
N TYR A 20 -1.34 -5.55 18.80
CA TYR A 20 -0.01 -4.94 18.63
C TYR A 20 0.90 -5.12 19.84
N GLU A 21 0.34 -5.11 21.06
CA GLU A 21 1.07 -5.47 22.28
C GLU A 21 1.60 -6.90 22.21
N GLU A 22 0.74 -7.87 21.86
CA GLU A 22 1.10 -9.29 21.70
C GLU A 22 2.11 -9.51 20.57
N ALA A 23 2.04 -8.72 19.49
CA ALA A 23 3.01 -8.73 18.41
C ALA A 23 4.36 -8.07 18.76
N GLY A 24 4.51 -7.57 19.99
CA GLY A 24 5.75 -6.94 20.50
C GLY A 24 6.01 -5.54 19.96
N LEU A 25 5.00 -4.88 19.39
CA LEU A 25 5.11 -3.52 18.83
C LEU A 25 4.80 -2.42 19.84
N LEU A 26 4.23 -2.78 20.99
CA LEU A 26 3.98 -1.87 22.11
C LEU A 26 4.57 -2.45 23.38
N VAL A 27 5.44 -1.68 24.04
CA VAL A 27 5.92 -2.01 25.38
C VAL A 27 5.00 -1.38 26.41
N VAL A 28 4.43 -2.21 27.29
CA VAL A 28 3.50 -1.80 28.34
C VAL A 28 4.08 -2.14 29.70
N GLN A 29 4.05 -1.18 30.62
CA GLN A 29 4.32 -1.46 32.01
C GLN A 29 3.04 -1.96 32.71
N ARG A 30 3.20 -2.98 33.54
CA ARG A 30 2.14 -3.44 34.44
C ARG A 30 2.31 -2.71 35.77
N GLN A 31 1.23 -2.07 36.22
CA GLN A 31 1.16 -1.49 37.56
C GLN A 31 1.12 -2.60 38.61
N ALA A 32 1.44 -2.26 39.87
CA ALA A 32 1.46 -3.21 40.99
C ALA A 32 0.11 -3.94 41.23
N ASN A 33 -0.99 -3.35 40.77
CA ASN A 33 -2.34 -3.91 40.81
C ASN A 33 -2.69 -4.79 39.58
N GLY A 34 -1.71 -5.10 38.72
CA GLY A 34 -1.88 -5.93 37.52
C GLY A 34 -2.48 -5.20 36.31
N TYR A 35 -2.88 -3.93 36.44
CA TYR A 35 -3.42 -3.18 35.31
C TYR A 35 -2.31 -2.71 34.35
N ARG A 36 -2.64 -2.69 33.06
CA ARG A 36 -1.80 -2.07 32.04
C ARG A 36 -1.85 -0.56 32.14
N ASP A 37 -0.70 0.06 31.95
CA ASP A 37 -0.57 1.50 31.80
C ASP A 37 0.23 1.80 30.54
N TYR A 38 -0.44 2.42 29.58
CA TYR A 38 0.16 2.82 28.31
C TYR A 38 0.74 4.23 28.47
N PRO A 39 1.97 4.49 28.02
CA PRO A 39 2.55 5.81 28.12
C PRO A 39 2.05 6.71 26.96
N GLU A 40 2.23 8.02 27.08
CA GLU A 40 1.74 9.00 26.08
C GLU A 40 2.23 8.72 24.65
N GLN A 41 3.49 8.31 24.51
CA GLN A 41 4.09 7.94 23.22
C GLN A 41 3.40 6.76 22.52
N ALA A 42 2.59 5.95 23.23
CA ALA A 42 1.86 4.84 22.62
C ALA A 42 0.88 5.31 21.55
N VAL A 43 0.34 6.53 21.65
CA VAL A 43 -0.55 7.09 20.62
C VAL A 43 0.20 7.28 19.31
N LEU A 44 1.33 8.00 19.35
CA LEU A 44 2.17 8.24 18.17
C LEU A 44 2.68 6.92 17.57
N LEU A 45 3.09 5.98 18.41
CA LEU A 45 3.58 4.69 17.96
C LEU A 45 2.49 3.89 17.23
N LEU A 46 1.25 3.91 17.72
CA LEU A 46 0.10 3.29 17.05
C LEU A 46 -0.25 3.96 15.71
N GLU A 47 -0.14 5.28 15.63
CA GLU A 47 -0.30 6.01 14.36
C GLU A 47 0.76 5.62 13.33
N LEU A 48 2.02 5.49 13.77
CA LEU A 48 3.12 5.04 12.91
C LEU A 48 2.91 3.59 12.43
N ILE A 49 2.57 2.67 13.33
CA ILE A 49 2.30 1.26 12.99
C ILE A 49 1.16 1.18 11.97
N THR A 50 0.06 1.91 12.21
CA THR A 50 -1.11 1.87 11.31
C THR A 50 -0.82 2.53 9.96
N GLY A 51 -0.04 3.61 9.93
CA GLY A 51 0.45 4.23 8.70
C GLY A 51 1.33 3.27 7.89
N ALA A 52 2.29 2.60 8.54
CA ALA A 52 3.16 1.63 7.89
C ALA A 52 2.39 0.42 7.34
N GLN A 53 1.41 -0.12 8.09
CA GLN A 53 0.56 -1.19 7.56
C GLN A 53 -0.23 -0.75 6.32
N ARG A 54 -0.75 0.49 6.30
CA ARG A 54 -1.44 1.05 5.12
C ARG A 54 -0.49 1.20 3.93
N ALA A 55 0.78 1.47 4.18
CA ALA A 55 1.83 1.51 3.16
C ALA A 55 2.32 0.12 2.71
N GLY A 56 1.75 -0.97 3.24
CA GLY A 56 2.10 -2.33 2.83
C GLY A 56 3.29 -2.94 3.57
N PHE A 57 3.63 -2.42 4.75
CA PHE A 57 4.60 -3.08 5.63
C PHE A 57 3.96 -4.21 6.43
N SER A 58 4.68 -5.32 6.55
CA SER A 58 4.34 -6.41 7.47
C SER A 58 4.65 -6.03 8.92
N LEU A 59 4.06 -6.73 9.89
CA LEU A 59 4.37 -6.48 11.31
C LEU A 59 5.84 -6.74 11.65
N GLU A 60 6.48 -7.67 10.95
CA GLU A 60 7.89 -7.98 11.12
C GLU A 60 8.77 -6.84 10.62
N GLU A 61 8.47 -6.29 9.43
CA GLU A 61 9.16 -5.11 8.91
C GLU A 61 8.96 -3.91 9.83
N ILE A 62 7.73 -3.68 10.32
CA ILE A 62 7.44 -2.57 11.25
C ILE A 62 8.24 -2.70 12.54
N ARG A 63 8.41 -3.92 13.07
CA ARG A 63 9.22 -4.16 14.27
C ARG A 63 10.70 -3.83 14.04
N ALA A 64 11.21 -4.09 12.84
CA ALA A 64 12.57 -3.70 12.47
C ALA A 64 12.73 -2.17 12.31
N LEU A 65 11.67 -1.48 11.86
CA LEU A 65 11.69 -0.02 11.66
C LEU A 65 11.54 0.78 12.96
N LEU A 66 10.78 0.24 13.92
CA LEU A 66 10.43 0.89 15.18
C LEU A 66 10.95 0.05 16.35
N PRO A 67 12.27 0.05 16.61
CA PRO A 67 12.81 -0.69 17.73
C PRO A 67 12.23 -0.15 19.05
N PRO A 68 12.03 -1.00 20.07
CA PRO A 68 11.51 -0.60 21.38
C PRO A 68 12.36 0.49 22.06
N ASP A 69 13.65 0.52 21.73
CA ASP A 69 14.62 1.53 22.17
C ASP A 69 15.04 2.38 20.97
N MET A 70 14.67 3.67 21.00
CA MET A 70 15.02 4.63 19.95
C MET A 70 16.54 4.87 19.85
N GLY A 71 17.31 4.56 20.90
CA GLY A 71 18.77 4.62 20.87
C GLY A 71 19.42 3.56 19.96
N GLN A 72 18.66 2.53 19.57
CA GLN A 72 19.10 1.47 18.64
C GLN A 72 18.72 1.75 17.19
N TRP A 73 18.20 2.95 16.91
CA TRP A 73 17.71 3.27 15.59
C TRP A 73 18.86 3.48 14.59
N GLN A 74 18.90 2.61 13.58
CA GLN A 74 19.85 2.72 12.48
C GLN A 74 19.22 3.51 11.34
N HIS A 75 19.57 4.80 11.25
CA HIS A 75 18.99 5.73 10.28
C HIS A 75 19.13 5.22 8.82
N ASP A 76 20.30 4.72 8.45
CA ASP A 76 20.55 4.27 7.06
C ASP A 76 19.77 2.99 6.72
N ALA A 77 19.59 2.09 7.69
CA ALA A 77 18.78 0.89 7.52
C ALA A 77 17.30 1.26 7.32
N LEU A 78 16.78 2.22 8.09
CA LEU A 78 15.42 2.74 7.93
C LEU A 78 15.21 3.31 6.52
N ILE A 79 16.11 4.19 6.06
CA ILE A 79 16.01 4.78 4.73
C ILE A 79 16.04 3.71 3.65
N THR A 80 16.92 2.72 3.78
CA THR A 80 17.02 1.60 2.84
C THR A 80 15.72 0.80 2.77
N MET A 81 15.12 0.45 3.91
CA MET A 81 13.85 -0.27 3.96
C MET A 81 12.68 0.53 3.36
N LEU A 82 12.62 1.83 3.64
CA LEU A 82 11.60 2.71 3.06
C LEU A 82 11.76 2.83 1.54
N GLN A 83 12.99 2.99 1.04
CA GLN A 83 13.29 3.02 -0.40
C GLN A 83 12.94 1.71 -1.08
N GLN A 84 13.23 0.57 -0.44
CA GLN A 84 12.84 -0.73 -0.96
C GLN A 84 11.32 -0.86 -1.07
N LYS A 85 10.56 -0.42 -0.06
CA LYS A 85 9.09 -0.44 -0.13
C LYS A 85 8.55 0.44 -1.25
N VAL A 86 9.16 1.60 -1.48
CA VAL A 86 8.81 2.46 -2.63
C VAL A 86 9.04 1.72 -3.94
N ALA A 87 10.21 1.07 -4.11
CA ALA A 87 10.51 0.29 -5.31
C ALA A 87 9.53 -0.87 -5.52
N ASP A 88 9.12 -1.56 -4.45
CA ASP A 88 8.12 -2.62 -4.49
C ASP A 88 6.75 -2.10 -4.96
N ILE A 89 6.32 -0.94 -4.43
CA ILE A 89 5.09 -0.26 -4.84
C ILE A 89 5.14 0.13 -6.32
N GLU A 90 6.25 0.71 -6.79
CA GLU A 90 6.44 1.06 -8.20
C GLU A 90 6.38 -0.18 -9.11
N ALA A 91 6.97 -1.30 -8.68
CA ALA A 91 6.88 -2.55 -9.40
C ALA A 91 5.44 -3.07 -9.48
N LEU A 92 4.67 -2.96 -8.40
CA LEU A 92 3.26 -3.33 -8.38
C LEU A 92 2.43 -2.42 -9.29
N GLN A 93 2.68 -1.10 -9.28
CA GLN A 93 2.02 -0.14 -10.17
C GLN A 93 2.26 -0.48 -11.64
N ARG A 94 3.50 -0.81 -12.03
CA ARG A 94 3.81 -1.25 -13.40
C ARG A 94 3.01 -2.49 -13.79
N ARG A 95 2.99 -3.51 -12.93
CA ARG A 95 2.21 -4.75 -13.19
C ARG A 95 0.71 -4.47 -13.33
N LEU A 96 0.16 -3.59 -12.48
CA LEU A 96 -1.25 -3.21 -12.56
C LEU A 96 -1.55 -2.42 -13.85
N ALA A 97 -0.64 -1.53 -14.26
CA ALA A 97 -0.77 -0.79 -15.51
C ALA A 97 -0.74 -1.73 -16.72
N ASP A 98 0.19 -2.69 -16.75
CA ASP A 98 0.27 -3.71 -17.81
C ASP A 98 -1.00 -4.56 -17.87
N SER A 99 -1.48 -5.03 -16.72
CA SER A 99 -2.72 -5.81 -16.62
C SER A 99 -3.94 -5.01 -17.08
N ARG A 100 -4.05 -3.74 -16.68
CA ARG A 100 -5.11 -2.84 -17.12
C ARG A 100 -5.10 -2.66 -18.62
N ALA A 101 -3.93 -2.38 -19.19
CA ALA A 101 -3.80 -2.15 -20.63
C ALA A 101 -4.13 -3.43 -21.43
N HIS A 102 -3.75 -4.60 -20.93
CA HIS A 102 -4.16 -5.88 -21.51
C HIS A 102 -5.69 -6.09 -21.51
N LEU A 103 -6.35 -5.79 -20.39
CA LEU A 103 -7.82 -5.87 -20.30
C LEU A 103 -8.52 -4.89 -21.25
N LEU A 104 -8.00 -3.68 -21.42
CA LEU A 104 -8.54 -2.70 -22.37
C LEU A 104 -8.40 -3.18 -23.82
N ALA A 105 -7.24 -3.72 -24.20
CA ALA A 105 -7.05 -4.30 -25.54
C ALA A 105 -8.00 -5.47 -25.82
N LEU A 106 -8.23 -6.34 -24.82
CA LEU A 106 -9.22 -7.40 -24.89
C LEU A 106 -10.64 -6.88 -25.12
N ILE A 107 -11.03 -5.82 -24.39
CA ILE A 107 -12.34 -5.18 -24.54
C ILE A 107 -12.50 -4.61 -25.95
N GLU A 108 -11.51 -3.87 -26.44
CA GLU A 108 -11.52 -3.30 -27.79
C GLU A 108 -11.64 -4.40 -28.85
N ASP A 109 -10.89 -5.49 -28.71
CA ASP A 109 -10.96 -6.61 -29.63
C ASP A 109 -12.33 -7.30 -29.61
N ILE A 110 -12.95 -7.46 -28.45
CA ILE A 110 -14.31 -8.02 -28.34
C ILE A 110 -15.33 -7.07 -28.98
N GLN A 111 -15.19 -5.75 -28.77
CA GLN A 111 -16.07 -4.73 -29.33
C GLN A 111 -15.92 -4.57 -30.84
N ALA A 112 -14.74 -4.85 -31.40
CA ALA A 112 -14.46 -4.91 -32.84
C ALA A 112 -15.09 -6.15 -33.51
N ARG A 113 -16.35 -6.43 -33.18
CA ARG A 113 -17.17 -7.50 -33.76
C ARG A 113 -17.50 -7.13 -35.21
N PRO A 114 -17.17 -7.98 -36.20
CA PRO A 114 -17.54 -7.71 -37.59
C PRO A 114 -19.06 -7.73 -37.77
N ASP A 115 -19.56 -6.88 -38.66
CA ASP A 115 -20.99 -6.82 -38.98
C ASP A 115 -21.51 -8.19 -39.43
N GLY A 116 -22.68 -8.57 -38.89
CA GLY A 116 -23.30 -9.87 -39.17
C GLY A 116 -22.67 -11.08 -38.46
N SER A 117 -21.54 -10.92 -37.75
CA SER A 117 -21.01 -11.99 -36.90
C SER A 117 -21.91 -12.20 -35.70
N ASP A 118 -22.17 -13.45 -35.28
CA ASP A 118 -22.84 -13.72 -34.00
C ASP A 118 -21.84 -13.65 -32.81
N CYS A 119 -22.34 -13.85 -31.60
CA CYS A 119 -21.52 -13.82 -30.39
C CYS A 119 -20.46 -14.95 -30.39
N ALA A 120 -20.82 -16.16 -30.84
CA ALA A 120 -19.92 -17.31 -30.82
C ALA A 120 -18.77 -17.17 -31.82
N ALA A 121 -19.05 -16.66 -33.03
CA ALA A 121 -18.06 -16.36 -34.06
C ALA A 121 -17.09 -15.28 -33.59
N ASN A 122 -17.60 -14.22 -32.94
CA ASN A 122 -16.75 -13.17 -32.38
C ASN A 122 -15.86 -13.70 -31.24
N SER A 123 -16.41 -14.49 -30.32
CA SER A 123 -15.63 -15.10 -29.23
C SER A 123 -14.54 -16.04 -29.76
N ARG A 124 -14.83 -16.86 -30.78
CA ARG A 124 -13.83 -17.75 -31.39
C ARG A 124 -12.70 -16.95 -32.04
N ARG A 125 -13.01 -15.87 -32.76
CA ARG A 125 -12.01 -14.94 -33.33
C ARG A 125 -11.10 -14.36 -32.25
N VAL A 126 -11.67 -13.86 -31.14
CA VAL A 126 -10.89 -13.29 -30.03
C VAL A 126 -10.01 -14.35 -29.38
N LEU A 127 -10.55 -15.53 -29.06
CA LEU A 127 -9.80 -16.64 -28.45
C LEU A 127 -8.64 -17.12 -29.33
N ASP A 128 -8.82 -17.16 -30.65
CA ASP A 128 -7.75 -17.53 -31.56
C ASP A 128 -6.63 -16.48 -31.60
N ARG A 129 -6.96 -15.19 -31.49
CA ARG A 129 -5.96 -14.10 -31.34
C ARG A 129 -5.23 -14.17 -30.00
N VAL A 130 -5.92 -14.51 -28.91
CA VAL A 130 -5.30 -14.76 -27.59
C VAL A 130 -4.25 -15.86 -27.71
N LYS A 131 -4.63 -17.01 -28.28
CA LYS A 131 -3.75 -18.20 -28.41
C LYS A 131 -2.49 -17.91 -29.23
N ARG A 132 -2.59 -17.04 -30.23
CA ARG A 132 -1.45 -16.63 -31.07
C ARG A 132 -0.59 -15.53 -30.45
N GLY A 133 -0.95 -15.00 -29.28
CA GLY A 133 -0.24 -13.87 -28.66
C GLY A 133 -0.40 -12.55 -29.42
N GLU A 134 -1.44 -12.44 -30.25
CA GLU A 134 -1.71 -11.31 -31.15
C GLU A 134 -2.62 -10.25 -30.51
N LEU A 135 -3.13 -10.50 -29.30
CA LEU A 135 -3.68 -9.43 -28.47
C LEU A 135 -2.50 -8.56 -28.07
N ALA A 136 -2.47 -7.34 -28.60
CA ALA A 136 -1.36 -6.42 -28.46
C ALA A 136 -0.77 -6.47 -27.05
N ARG A 137 0.53 -6.78 -26.95
CA ARG A 137 1.28 -6.41 -25.75
C ARG A 137 1.06 -4.91 -25.56
N PRO A 138 0.67 -4.45 -24.37
CA PRO A 138 0.44 -3.04 -24.17
C PRO A 138 1.76 -2.30 -24.37
N THR A 139 1.90 -1.61 -25.49
CA THR A 139 2.84 -0.51 -25.57
C THR A 139 2.18 0.59 -24.77
N LEU A 140 2.57 0.74 -23.50
CA LEU A 140 2.12 1.85 -22.66
C LEU A 140 2.36 3.14 -23.44
N ALA A 141 1.30 3.73 -24.00
CA ALA A 141 1.37 5.07 -24.55
C ALA A 141 1.71 6.00 -23.38
N ALA A 142 2.63 6.94 -23.61
CA ALA A 142 3.24 7.83 -22.62
C ALA A 142 2.25 8.71 -21.79
N GLY A 143 0.94 8.57 -22.00
CA GLY A 143 -0.12 9.31 -21.29
C GLY A 143 -0.32 8.89 -19.82
N ASP A 144 -0.04 7.63 -19.46
CA ASP A 144 -0.21 7.16 -18.06
C ASP A 144 0.96 7.58 -17.14
N ALA A 145 2.07 8.07 -17.71
CA ALA A 145 3.20 8.61 -16.95
C ALA A 145 2.94 10.02 -16.36
N ALA A 146 1.83 10.68 -16.75
CA ALA A 146 1.56 12.07 -16.38
C ALA A 146 0.98 12.26 -14.96
N MET A 147 0.52 11.20 -14.29
CA MET A 147 -0.12 11.30 -12.97
C MET A 147 0.83 11.31 -11.75
N LEU A 148 2.14 11.14 -11.96
CA LEU A 148 3.15 11.07 -10.87
C LEU A 148 4.03 12.33 -10.74
N ARG A 149 3.62 13.48 -11.28
CA ARG A 149 4.40 14.71 -11.09
C ARG A 149 4.16 15.31 -9.70
N PRO A 150 5.20 15.54 -8.88
CA PRO A 150 5.04 16.26 -7.62
C PRO A 150 4.57 17.69 -7.94
N GLY A 151 3.46 18.09 -7.32
CA GLY A 151 2.88 19.42 -7.48
C GLY A 151 3.92 20.50 -7.20
N ARG A 152 4.24 21.31 -8.23
CA ARG A 152 5.04 22.52 -8.05
C ARG A 152 4.28 23.45 -7.09
N ARG A 153 4.80 23.63 -5.88
CA ARG A 153 4.36 24.67 -4.95
C ARG A 153 4.42 26.02 -5.67
N ARG A 154 3.28 26.70 -5.78
CA ARG A 154 3.25 28.13 -6.08
C ARG A 154 3.95 28.85 -4.93
N ARG A 155 5.08 29.51 -5.22
CA ARG A 155 5.57 30.60 -4.36
C ARG A 155 4.59 31.75 -4.55
N MET A 156 3.82 32.07 -3.51
CA MET A 156 3.13 33.36 -3.43
C MET A 156 4.20 34.42 -3.12
N GLY A 157 4.26 35.43 -3.99
CA GLY A 157 5.08 36.60 -3.82
C GLY A 157 4.59 37.41 -2.62
N ASN A 158 5.55 38.04 -1.94
CA ASN A 158 5.32 39.01 -0.90
C ASN A 158 5.81 40.34 -1.46
N ASP A 159 4.88 41.16 -1.93
CA ASP A 159 5.01 42.61 -2.08
C ASP A 159 3.96 43.25 -1.18
#